data_AF-A0A286XHD6-F1
#
_entry.id   AF-A0A286XHD6-F1
#
_cell.length_a   1.000
_cell.length_b   1.000
_cell.length_c   1.000
_cell.angle_alpha   90.00
_cell.angle_beta   90.00
_cell.angle_gamma   90.00
#
_symmetry.space_group_name_H-M   'P 1'
#
loop_
_entity.id
_entity.type
_entity.pdbx_description
1 polymer ?
#
loop_
_entity_poly.entity_id
_entity_poly.type
_entity_poly.pdbx_seq_one_letter_code
_entity_poly.pdbx_strand_id
1 'polypeptide(L)'
;MGALGITIALLVWVVTLMLISIWKQIHSSWNLPPGPFPLPIIGNLLQLDVKNIPQSFTKLAKRYGPVFTLYLGSRRTVVLHGYKAVKEVLLTHKNEFSGRGEIPAIEEYKDKGIIFNNGPTWKDVRRFSLSVLRDYGMGKQGNEARIQREAQFLLEELRKTQEKLHEEIDRVIGPTRIPAVKDRLEMPYMDAVVHEIQRFINLVPSNLPHEATQDTMLQGYLIPKGTVIIPTLDSLLYDSQEFPDPEQFKPEHFLNENGKFKYSDYFKAFSAGKRVCVGEGLARMELFLLLTAILQHFNLKSLVEPKDIDLKPIAIGFGCIPPPFKLCVIPRSQ
;
A
#
# COMPACT_ATOMS: atom_id res chain seq x y z
N MET A 1 -49.54 -10.15 35.42
CA MET A 1 -50.09 -9.36 34.29
C MET A 1 -49.18 -8.20 33.89
N GLY A 2 -48.65 -7.39 34.83
CA GLY A 2 -47.80 -6.23 34.49
C GLY A 2 -46.42 -6.55 33.87
N ALA A 3 -45.70 -7.57 34.36
CA ALA A 3 -44.37 -7.90 33.85
C ALA A 3 -44.36 -8.37 32.39
N LEU A 4 -45.37 -9.16 31.99
CA LEU A 4 -45.50 -9.65 30.60
C LEU A 4 -45.84 -8.52 29.61
N GLY A 5 -46.62 -7.52 30.05
CA GLY A 5 -46.93 -6.33 29.24
C GLY A 5 -45.71 -5.44 29.02
N ILE A 6 -44.86 -5.28 30.04
CA ILE A 6 -43.63 -4.49 29.95
C ILE A 6 -42.62 -5.18 29.01
N THR A 7 -42.44 -6.50 29.09
CA THR A 7 -41.51 -7.21 28.20
C THR A 7 -41.96 -7.18 26.74
N ILE A 8 -43.26 -7.35 26.47
CA ILE A 8 -43.81 -7.23 25.11
C ILE A 8 -43.64 -5.81 24.56
N ALA A 9 -43.93 -4.78 25.37
CA ALA A 9 -43.76 -3.39 24.96
C ALA A 9 -42.28 -3.05 24.64
N LEU A 10 -41.34 -3.54 25.45
CA LEU A 10 -39.90 -3.39 25.19
C LEU A 10 -39.48 -4.10 23.90
N LEU A 11 -39.96 -5.32 23.65
CA LEU A 11 -39.65 -6.06 22.42
C LEU A 11 -40.20 -5.34 21.18
N VAL A 12 -41.45 -4.87 21.22
CA VAL A 12 -42.04 -4.09 20.12
C VAL A 12 -41.26 -2.80 19.88
N TRP A 13 -40.86 -2.10 20.95
CA TRP A 13 -40.06 -0.88 20.84
C TRP A 13 -38.68 -1.15 20.19
N VAL A 14 -37.98 -2.21 20.62
CA VAL A 14 -36.69 -2.62 20.04
C VAL A 14 -36.85 -2.99 18.55
N VAL A 15 -37.87 -3.78 18.19
CA VAL A 15 -38.14 -4.13 16.80
C VAL A 15 -38.47 -2.89 15.96
N THR A 16 -39.26 -1.96 16.50
CA THR A 16 -39.60 -0.70 15.81
C THR A 16 -38.36 0.15 15.55
N LEU A 17 -37.48 0.30 16.56
CA LEU A 17 -36.20 0.99 16.39
C LEU A 17 -35.29 0.30 15.38
N MET A 18 -35.27 -1.03 15.37
CA MET A 18 -34.49 -1.82 14.42
C MET A 18 -35.01 -1.61 12.99
N LEU A 19 -36.33 -1.63 12.76
CA LEU A 19 -36.94 -1.36 11.46
C LEU A 19 -36.67 0.07 10.98
N ILE A 20 -36.79 1.07 11.87
CA ILE A 20 -36.46 2.47 11.55
C ILE A 20 -34.97 2.59 11.18
N SER A 21 -34.09 1.92 11.91
CA SER A 21 -32.65 1.89 11.63
C SER A 21 -32.36 1.28 10.26
N ILE A 22 -32.96 0.13 9.96
CA ILE A 22 -32.82 -0.56 8.66
C ILE A 22 -33.35 0.33 7.53
N TRP A 23 -34.51 0.95 7.71
CA TRP A 23 -35.09 1.83 6.69
C TRP A 23 -34.22 3.07 6.43
N LYS A 24 -33.75 3.74 7.48
CA LYS A 24 -32.78 4.84 7.34
C LYS A 24 -31.51 4.40 6.61
N GLN A 25 -31.03 3.20 6.93
CA GLN A 25 -29.82 2.65 6.34
C GLN A 25 -29.99 2.37 4.84
N ILE A 26 -31.09 1.71 4.45
CA ILE A 26 -31.46 1.49 3.06
C ILE A 26 -31.59 2.82 2.33
N HIS A 27 -32.35 3.78 2.87
CA HIS A 27 -32.54 5.06 2.22
C HIS A 27 -31.23 5.84 2.02
N SER A 28 -30.34 5.80 3.02
CA SER A 28 -29.02 6.46 2.95
C SER A 28 -28.07 5.83 1.92
N SER A 29 -28.32 4.58 1.48
CA SER A 29 -27.49 3.86 0.53
C SER A 29 -27.95 3.94 -0.92
N TRP A 30 -29.09 4.56 -1.22
CA TRP A 30 -29.66 4.57 -2.59
C TRP A 30 -28.75 5.20 -3.65
N ASN A 31 -27.94 6.20 -3.24
CA ASN A 31 -27.04 6.92 -4.15
C ASN A 31 -25.57 6.55 -3.93
N LEU A 32 -25.27 5.61 -3.03
CA LEU A 32 -23.92 5.16 -2.74
C LEU A 32 -23.53 4.03 -3.69
N PRO A 33 -22.21 3.77 -3.87
CA PRO A 33 -21.75 2.57 -4.53
C PRO A 33 -22.34 1.31 -3.89
N PRO A 34 -22.55 0.23 -4.67
CA PRO A 34 -23.14 -1.01 -4.17
C PRO A 34 -22.29 -1.62 -3.06
N GLY A 35 -22.86 -2.47 -2.22
CA GLY A 35 -22.12 -3.12 -1.14
C GLY A 35 -22.94 -4.13 -0.34
N PRO A 36 -22.30 -4.92 0.53
CA PRO A 36 -23.00 -5.84 1.41
C PRO A 36 -23.86 -5.09 2.43
N PHE A 37 -25.04 -5.63 2.73
CA PHE A 37 -25.93 -5.03 3.73
C PHE A 37 -25.22 -4.98 5.11
N PRO A 38 -25.05 -3.79 5.69
CA PRO A 38 -24.42 -3.61 7.01
C PRO A 38 -25.35 -4.03 8.15
N LEU A 39 -24.79 -4.65 9.18
CA LEU A 39 -25.51 -4.95 10.42
C LEU A 39 -25.57 -3.70 11.32
N PRO A 40 -26.62 -3.54 12.13
CA PRO A 40 -26.68 -2.47 13.12
C PRO A 40 -25.44 -2.47 14.04
N ILE A 41 -24.92 -1.27 14.35
CA ILE A 41 -23.75 -1.02 15.24
C ILE A 41 -22.40 -1.46 14.64
N ILE A 42 -22.25 -2.73 14.27
CA ILE A 42 -20.97 -3.30 13.83
C ILE A 42 -20.70 -3.13 12.33
N GLY A 43 -21.71 -2.76 11.54
CA GLY A 43 -21.58 -2.58 10.10
C GLY A 43 -21.26 -3.88 9.39
N ASN A 44 -20.19 -3.88 8.60
CA ASN A 44 -19.74 -5.01 7.79
C ASN A 44 -18.56 -5.79 8.40
N LEU A 45 -18.26 -5.60 9.69
CA LEU A 45 -17.11 -6.25 10.32
C LEU A 45 -17.16 -7.78 10.26
N LEU A 46 -18.34 -8.40 10.34
CA LEU A 46 -18.50 -9.86 10.26
C LEU A 46 -18.30 -10.41 8.83
N GLN A 47 -18.42 -9.56 7.80
CA GLN A 47 -18.16 -9.93 6.41
C GLN A 47 -16.68 -9.79 6.03
N LEU A 48 -15.83 -9.30 6.94
CA LEU A 48 -14.41 -9.09 6.70
C LEU A 48 -13.58 -10.07 7.52
N ASP A 49 -12.60 -10.70 6.87
CA ASP A 49 -11.55 -11.43 7.57
C ASP A 49 -10.52 -10.44 8.10
N VAL A 50 -10.55 -10.17 9.40
CA VAL A 50 -9.62 -9.24 10.07
C VAL A 50 -8.16 -9.67 9.99
N LYS A 51 -7.88 -10.95 9.70
CA LYS A 51 -6.51 -11.45 9.48
C LYS A 51 -6.02 -11.21 8.05
N ASN A 52 -6.92 -10.93 7.11
CA ASN A 52 -6.59 -10.65 5.71
C ASN A 52 -7.67 -9.76 5.04
N ILE A 53 -7.67 -8.49 5.45
CA ILE A 53 -8.58 -7.47 4.90
C ILE A 53 -8.42 -7.30 3.38
N PRO A 54 -7.19 -7.23 2.80
CA PRO A 54 -7.01 -7.09 1.35
C PRO A 54 -7.68 -8.21 0.55
N GLN A 55 -7.57 -9.46 1.02
CA GLN A 55 -8.24 -10.58 0.38
C GLN A 55 -9.78 -10.46 0.47
N SER A 56 -10.30 -9.96 1.59
CA SER A 56 -11.73 -9.69 1.75
C SER A 56 -12.21 -8.63 0.77
N PHE A 57 -11.45 -7.55 0.57
CA PHE A 57 -11.75 -6.53 -0.45
C PHE A 57 -11.74 -7.11 -1.86
N THR A 58 -10.77 -7.97 -2.19
CA THR A 58 -10.73 -8.64 -3.49
C THR A 58 -11.97 -9.52 -3.74
N LYS A 59 -12.43 -10.26 -2.72
CA LYS A 59 -13.67 -11.06 -2.80
C LYS A 59 -14.91 -10.18 -3.00
N LEU A 60 -14.98 -9.05 -2.30
CA LEU A 60 -16.09 -8.10 -2.41
C LEU A 60 -16.09 -7.38 -3.76
N ALA A 61 -14.91 -7.00 -4.28
CA ALA A 61 -14.77 -6.39 -5.59
C ALA A 61 -15.28 -7.29 -6.72
N LYS A 62 -15.04 -8.61 -6.63
CA LYS A 62 -15.60 -9.59 -7.57
C LYS A 62 -17.13 -9.65 -7.54
N ARG A 63 -17.76 -9.33 -6.40
CA ARG A 63 -19.21 -9.40 -6.21
C ARG A 63 -19.94 -8.08 -6.51
N TYR A 64 -19.35 -6.96 -6.12
CA TYR A 64 -20.00 -5.64 -6.17
C TYR A 64 -19.39 -4.70 -7.21
N GLY A 65 -18.29 -5.08 -7.83
CA GLY A 65 -17.55 -4.26 -8.79
C GLY A 65 -16.40 -3.48 -8.16
N PRO A 66 -15.69 -2.66 -8.96
CA PRO A 66 -14.45 -2.00 -8.55
C PRO A 66 -14.64 -0.85 -7.54
N VAL A 67 -15.87 -0.36 -7.37
CA VAL A 67 -16.19 0.70 -6.41
C VAL A 67 -17.36 0.20 -5.56
N PHE A 68 -17.13 0.00 -4.27
CA PHE A 68 -18.16 -0.55 -3.38
C PHE A 68 -18.11 0.05 -1.98
N THR A 69 -19.26 0.03 -1.29
CA THR A 69 -19.44 0.62 0.04
C THR A 69 -19.36 -0.45 1.12
N LEU A 70 -18.66 -0.12 2.20
CA LEU A 70 -18.62 -0.84 3.46
C LEU A 70 -18.88 0.10 4.64
N TYR A 71 -19.33 -0.47 5.74
CA TYR A 71 -19.49 0.21 7.02
C TYR A 71 -18.55 -0.45 8.02
N LEU A 72 -17.52 0.26 8.47
CA LEU A 72 -16.62 -0.22 9.51
C LEU A 72 -17.11 0.35 10.85
N GLY A 73 -17.87 -0.44 11.60
CA GLY A 73 -18.71 0.08 12.68
C GLY A 73 -19.76 1.05 12.13
N SER A 74 -19.77 2.29 12.62
CA SER A 74 -20.65 3.36 12.13
C SER A 74 -20.05 4.18 10.98
N ARG A 75 -18.78 3.93 10.59
CA ARG A 75 -18.08 4.73 9.57
C ARG A 75 -18.32 4.17 8.17
N ARG A 76 -18.91 5.01 7.32
CA ARG A 76 -19.06 4.73 5.89
C ARG A 76 -17.71 4.82 5.19
N THR A 77 -17.38 3.77 4.45
CA THR A 77 -16.11 3.57 3.77
C THR A 77 -16.38 3.13 2.34
N VAL A 78 -15.78 3.77 1.35
CA VAL A 78 -15.82 3.34 -0.05
C VAL A 78 -14.46 2.76 -0.42
N VAL A 79 -14.46 1.53 -0.89
CA VAL A 79 -13.26 0.82 -1.34
C VAL A 79 -13.18 0.93 -2.86
N LEU A 80 -11.99 1.26 -3.35
CA LEU A 80 -11.68 1.33 -4.78
C LEU A 80 -10.68 0.22 -5.07
N HIS A 81 -11.08 -0.71 -5.92
CA HIS A 81 -10.31 -1.90 -6.25
C HIS A 81 -10.10 -1.99 -7.77
N GLY A 82 -8.84 -2.15 -8.16
CA GLY A 82 -8.40 -2.17 -9.54
C GLY A 82 -7.89 -0.83 -10.05
N TYR A 83 -7.01 -0.89 -11.05
CA TYR A 83 -6.25 0.24 -11.56
C TYR A 83 -7.11 1.43 -12.00
N LYS A 84 -8.18 1.20 -12.77
CA LYS A 84 -9.02 2.30 -13.30
C LYS A 84 -9.66 3.13 -12.18
N ALA A 85 -10.30 2.48 -11.21
CA ALA A 85 -10.99 3.15 -10.11
C ALA A 85 -10.02 3.89 -9.17
N VAL A 86 -8.89 3.25 -8.83
CA VAL A 86 -7.86 3.88 -7.98
C VAL A 86 -7.21 5.06 -8.68
N LYS A 87 -6.87 4.93 -9.98
CA LYS A 87 -6.26 6.01 -10.77
C LYS A 87 -7.19 7.21 -10.91
N GLU A 88 -8.48 6.98 -11.18
CA GLU A 88 -9.50 8.02 -11.27
C GLU A 88 -9.55 8.86 -9.99
N VAL A 89 -9.63 8.21 -8.83
CA VAL A 89 -9.72 8.92 -7.54
C VAL A 89 -8.41 9.62 -7.17
N LEU A 90 -7.26 8.96 -7.33
CA LEU A 90 -5.99 9.54 -6.89
C LEU A 90 -5.46 10.61 -7.83
N LEU A 91 -5.70 10.51 -9.14
CA LEU A 91 -5.12 11.42 -10.15
C LEU A 91 -6.13 12.40 -10.76
N THR A 92 -7.34 11.95 -11.09
CA THR A 92 -8.37 12.81 -11.70
C THR A 92 -9.08 13.64 -10.63
N HIS A 93 -9.62 12.99 -9.59
CA HIS A 93 -10.30 13.63 -8.45
C HIS A 93 -9.36 13.93 -7.28
N LYS A 94 -8.14 14.39 -7.62
CA LYS A 94 -7.03 14.52 -6.68
C LYS A 94 -7.28 15.51 -5.54
N ASN A 95 -8.19 16.48 -5.71
CA ASN A 95 -8.49 17.48 -4.67
C ASN A 95 -9.61 16.98 -3.76
N GLU A 96 -10.65 16.43 -4.37
CA GLU A 96 -11.86 15.88 -3.79
C GLU A 96 -11.56 14.76 -2.80
N PHE A 97 -10.55 13.93 -3.10
CA PHE A 97 -10.12 12.81 -2.25
C PHE A 97 -8.73 13.04 -1.64
N SER A 98 -8.32 14.30 -1.45
CA SER A 98 -7.05 14.64 -0.81
C SER A 98 -7.09 14.58 0.72
N GLY A 99 -8.26 14.34 1.32
CA GLY A 99 -8.40 14.21 2.76
C GLY A 99 -7.73 12.96 3.31
N ARG A 100 -7.49 12.92 4.62
CA ARG A 100 -6.93 11.77 5.34
C ARG A 100 -7.98 11.22 6.27
N GLY A 101 -8.38 9.97 6.01
CA GLY A 101 -9.32 9.25 6.88
C GLY A 101 -8.70 8.96 8.23
N GLU A 102 -9.52 9.08 9.27
CA GLU A 102 -9.07 8.92 10.65
C GLU A 102 -8.85 7.45 11.02
N ILE A 103 -7.71 7.18 11.68
CA ILE A 103 -7.36 5.87 12.23
C ILE A 103 -7.39 5.98 13.77
N PRO A 104 -8.36 5.35 14.47
CA PRO A 104 -8.51 5.50 15.91
C PRO A 104 -7.26 5.13 16.73
N ALA A 105 -6.47 4.15 16.27
CA ALA A 105 -5.28 3.68 16.98
C ALA A 105 -4.15 4.73 17.13
N ILE A 106 -4.24 5.86 16.41
CA ILE A 106 -3.21 6.90 16.34
C ILE A 106 -3.83 8.30 16.44
N GLU A 107 -4.91 8.41 17.21
CA GLU A 107 -5.68 9.64 17.40
C GLU A 107 -4.84 10.80 17.98
N GLU A 108 -3.80 10.51 18.76
CA GLU A 108 -2.87 11.54 19.28
C GLU A 108 -2.22 12.40 18.18
N TYR A 109 -2.01 11.80 16.99
CA TYR A 109 -1.40 12.44 15.83
C TYR A 109 -2.44 13.03 14.85
N LYS A 110 -3.73 12.94 15.17
CA LYS A 110 -4.80 13.50 14.36
C LYS A 110 -4.56 14.99 14.12
N ASP A 111 -4.68 15.41 12.85
CA ASP A 111 -4.53 16.80 12.42
C ASP A 111 -3.15 17.42 12.71
N LYS A 112 -2.13 16.58 12.94
CA LYS A 112 -0.73 16.98 13.19
C LYS A 112 0.24 16.39 12.17
N GLY A 113 1.33 17.10 11.91
CA GLY A 113 2.38 16.65 11.00
C GLY A 113 1.92 16.50 9.55
N ILE A 114 2.30 15.42 8.87
CA ILE A 114 2.01 15.18 7.45
C ILE A 114 1.08 13.98 7.24
N ILE A 115 1.37 12.85 7.88
CA ILE A 115 0.75 11.55 7.54
C ILE A 115 -0.73 11.52 7.95
N PHE A 116 -1.02 11.91 9.19
CA PHE A 116 -2.35 11.88 9.81
C PHE A 116 -3.02 13.25 9.92
N ASN A 117 -2.51 14.22 9.17
CA ASN A 117 -3.02 15.59 9.19
C ASN A 117 -4.12 15.79 8.13
N ASN A 118 -5.36 16.00 8.55
CA ASN A 118 -6.47 16.41 7.67
C ASN A 118 -6.82 17.91 7.81
N GLY A 119 -6.14 18.62 8.71
CA GLY A 119 -6.32 20.03 8.98
C GLY A 119 -5.75 20.97 7.90
N PRO A 120 -6.01 22.29 8.04
CA PRO A 120 -5.62 23.29 7.04
C PRO A 120 -4.10 23.41 6.85
N THR A 121 -3.33 23.09 7.90
CA THR A 121 -1.86 23.18 7.92
C THR A 121 -1.17 22.13 7.07
N TRP A 122 -1.86 21.04 6.70
CA TRP A 122 -1.25 19.91 5.99
C TRP A 122 -0.53 20.33 4.70
N LYS A 123 -1.14 21.23 3.91
CA LYS A 123 -0.56 21.66 2.62
C LYS A 123 0.77 22.37 2.81
N ASP A 124 0.87 23.23 3.83
CA ASP A 124 2.06 24.03 4.09
C ASP A 124 3.16 23.19 4.73
N VAL A 125 2.84 22.39 5.75
CA VAL A 125 3.80 21.48 6.39
C VAL A 125 4.34 20.48 5.36
N ARG A 126 3.49 19.88 4.53
CA ARG A 126 3.93 18.97 3.47
C ARG A 126 4.82 19.66 2.45
N ARG A 127 4.48 20.86 2.00
CA ARG A 127 5.28 21.61 1.01
C ARG A 127 6.64 21.97 1.60
N PHE A 128 6.66 22.46 2.83
CA PHE A 128 7.89 22.77 3.56
C PHE A 128 8.78 21.53 3.70
N SER A 129 8.24 20.41 4.19
CA SER A 129 8.99 19.16 4.34
C SER A 129 9.50 18.61 3.01
N LEU A 130 8.72 18.68 1.93
CA LEU A 130 9.20 18.29 0.59
C LEU A 130 10.36 19.17 0.10
N SER A 131 10.30 20.48 0.37
CA SER A 131 11.42 21.38 0.06
C SER A 131 12.66 20.99 0.85
N VAL A 132 12.54 20.86 2.17
CA VAL A 132 13.65 20.48 3.05
C VAL A 132 14.23 19.13 2.64
N LEU A 133 13.41 18.11 2.39
CA LEU A 133 13.89 16.79 1.96
C LEU A 133 14.66 16.88 0.63
N ARG A 134 14.16 17.65 -0.35
CA ARG A 134 14.83 17.85 -1.64
C ARG A 134 16.14 18.62 -1.49
N ASP A 135 16.18 19.60 -0.60
CA ASP A 135 17.37 20.43 -0.34
C ASP A 135 18.44 19.62 0.42
N TYR A 136 18.02 18.78 1.36
CA TYR A 136 18.89 17.85 2.11
C TYR A 136 19.30 16.60 1.32
N GLY A 137 18.87 16.45 0.06
CA GLY A 137 19.40 15.44 -0.84
C GLY A 137 18.52 14.21 -1.10
N MET A 138 17.21 14.29 -0.85
CA MET A 138 16.26 13.35 -1.45
C MET A 138 16.37 13.43 -2.98
N GLY A 139 16.98 12.42 -3.59
CA GLY A 139 17.31 12.40 -5.02
C GLY A 139 18.63 13.08 -5.41
N LYS A 140 19.54 13.34 -4.46
CA LYS A 140 20.91 13.83 -4.72
C LYS A 140 21.95 12.99 -3.95
N GLN A 141 23.21 13.02 -4.39
CA GLN A 141 24.32 12.20 -3.86
C GLN A 141 24.68 12.44 -2.37
N GLY A 142 24.13 13.45 -1.70
CA GLY A 142 24.58 13.89 -0.37
C GLY A 142 24.23 12.96 0.81
N ASN A 143 23.26 12.05 0.68
CA ASN A 143 22.82 11.16 1.77
C ASN A 143 23.31 9.72 1.66
N GLU A 144 24.08 9.39 0.62
CA GLU A 144 24.56 8.03 0.34
C GLU A 144 25.21 7.41 1.58
N ALA A 145 26.08 8.14 2.30
CA ALA A 145 26.79 7.63 3.47
C ALA A 145 25.94 7.27 4.71
N ARG A 146 24.76 7.86 4.90
CA ARG A 146 23.85 7.51 6.00
C ARG A 146 22.98 6.31 5.64
N ILE A 147 22.58 6.26 4.38
CA ILE A 147 21.83 5.16 3.79
C ILE A 147 22.64 3.87 3.94
N GLN A 148 23.94 3.89 3.57
CA GLN A 148 24.87 2.75 3.69
C GLN A 148 24.91 2.04 5.05
N ARG A 149 24.45 2.67 6.15
CA ARG A 149 24.41 2.05 7.49
C ARG A 149 23.15 1.25 7.78
N GLU A 150 22.04 1.52 7.09
CA GLU A 150 20.72 0.92 7.34
C GLU A 150 20.46 -0.31 6.45
N ALA A 151 21.54 -0.91 5.94
CA ALA A 151 21.62 -1.93 4.89
C ALA A 151 21.14 -3.33 5.31
N GLN A 152 20.02 -3.42 6.02
CA GLN A 152 19.53 -4.68 6.58
C GLN A 152 18.02 -4.76 6.47
N PHE A 153 17.53 -5.15 5.29
CA PHE A 153 16.35 -5.99 5.10
C PHE A 153 16.16 -6.20 3.59
N LEU A 154 15.47 -7.29 3.22
CA LEU A 154 15.12 -7.73 1.85
C LEU A 154 16.12 -8.64 1.14
N LEU A 155 16.43 -9.78 1.74
CA LEU A 155 17.28 -10.77 1.10
C LEU A 155 16.81 -12.19 1.40
N GLU A 156 16.01 -12.73 0.47
CA GLU A 156 15.94 -14.17 0.25
C GLU A 156 15.46 -14.51 -1.17
N GLU A 157 14.47 -13.79 -1.72
CA GLU A 157 14.11 -13.96 -3.14
C GLU A 157 15.19 -13.47 -4.11
N LEU A 158 16.11 -12.63 -3.61
CA LEU A 158 17.24 -12.14 -4.38
C LEU A 158 18.30 -13.19 -4.66
N ARG A 159 18.27 -14.38 -4.04
CA ARG A 159 19.25 -15.44 -4.32
C ARG A 159 19.12 -15.98 -5.75
N LYS A 160 17.89 -16.10 -6.28
CA LYS A 160 17.64 -16.52 -7.67
C LYS A 160 18.13 -15.49 -8.69
N THR A 161 18.23 -14.23 -8.27
CA THR A 161 18.66 -13.10 -9.10
C THR A 161 20.09 -12.66 -8.77
N GLN A 162 20.72 -13.23 -7.72
CA GLN A 162 21.96 -12.74 -7.12
C GLN A 162 23.11 -12.79 -8.09
N GLU A 163 23.23 -13.86 -8.87
CA GLU A 163 24.29 -14.01 -9.87
C GLU A 163 24.21 -12.90 -10.93
N LYS A 164 23.02 -12.69 -11.52
CA LYS A 164 22.79 -11.61 -12.50
C LYS A 164 23.02 -10.22 -11.90
N LEU A 165 22.67 -10.01 -10.63
CA LEU A 165 22.91 -8.75 -9.92
C LEU A 165 24.41 -8.54 -9.70
N HIS A 166 25.14 -9.57 -9.26
CA HIS A 166 26.60 -9.51 -9.10
C HIS A 166 27.29 -9.21 -10.43
N GLU A 167 26.92 -9.91 -11.51
CA GLU A 167 27.44 -9.65 -12.86
C GLU A 167 27.20 -8.20 -13.30
N GLU A 168 25.99 -7.67 -13.07
CA GLU A 168 25.67 -6.28 -13.42
C GLU A 168 26.44 -5.27 -12.55
N ILE A 169 26.58 -5.54 -11.24
CA ILE A 169 27.37 -4.71 -10.32
C ILE A 169 28.84 -4.69 -10.74
N ASP A 170 29.44 -5.85 -10.99
CA ASP A 170 30.84 -5.96 -11.36
C ASP A 170 31.13 -5.27 -12.70
N ARG A 171 30.19 -5.37 -13.65
CA ARG A 171 30.29 -4.73 -14.96
C ARG A 171 30.21 -3.20 -14.90
N VAL A 172 29.29 -2.64 -14.12
CA VAL A 172 28.98 -1.19 -14.13
C VAL A 172 29.74 -0.42 -13.05
N ILE A 173 29.89 -1.01 -11.86
CA ILE A 173 30.50 -0.37 -10.69
C ILE A 173 31.91 -0.91 -10.46
N GLY A 174 32.08 -2.21 -10.60
CA GLY A 174 33.30 -2.91 -10.19
C GLY A 174 33.39 -3.12 -8.68
N PRO A 175 34.45 -3.76 -8.17
CA PRO A 175 34.49 -4.23 -6.77
C PRO A 175 34.87 -3.16 -5.74
N THR A 176 35.41 -2.01 -6.17
CA THR A 176 36.02 -1.02 -5.27
C THR A 176 35.31 0.33 -5.23
N ARG A 177 34.66 0.73 -6.33
CA ARG A 177 33.98 2.01 -6.44
C ARG A 177 32.68 1.98 -5.65
N ILE A 178 32.43 3.00 -4.85
CA ILE A 178 31.18 3.11 -4.08
C ILE A 178 29.98 3.27 -5.05
N PRO A 179 28.87 2.55 -4.82
CA PRO A 179 27.64 2.71 -5.60
C PRO A 179 27.06 4.11 -5.43
N ALA A 180 26.64 4.71 -6.54
CA ALA A 180 26.03 6.03 -6.60
C ALA A 180 24.66 5.96 -7.26
N VAL A 181 23.77 6.91 -6.94
CA VAL A 181 22.38 6.92 -7.46
C VAL A 181 22.32 6.91 -8.99
N LYS A 182 23.30 7.55 -9.64
CA LYS A 182 23.40 7.61 -11.11
C LYS A 182 23.64 6.25 -11.76
N ASP A 183 24.27 5.31 -11.05
CA ASP A 183 24.58 3.97 -11.57
C ASP A 183 23.30 3.21 -11.94
N ARG A 184 22.18 3.56 -11.29
CA ARG A 184 20.85 3.04 -11.58
C ARG A 184 20.45 3.14 -13.05
N LEU A 185 20.89 4.19 -13.76
CA LEU A 185 20.58 4.39 -15.17
C LEU A 185 21.23 3.34 -16.08
N GLU A 186 22.31 2.72 -15.60
CA GLU A 186 23.11 1.72 -16.33
C GLU A 186 22.90 0.29 -15.78
N MET A 187 22.07 0.14 -14.75
CA MET A 187 21.78 -1.14 -14.08
C MET A 187 20.29 -1.51 -14.17
N PRO A 188 19.77 -1.81 -15.37
CA PRO A 188 18.35 -2.09 -15.57
C PRO A 188 17.86 -3.32 -14.80
N TYR A 189 18.71 -4.34 -14.58
CA TYR A 189 18.29 -5.54 -13.86
C TYR A 189 18.15 -5.28 -12.36
N MET A 190 19.10 -4.56 -11.76
CA MET A 190 19.01 -4.06 -10.38
C MET A 190 17.79 -3.17 -10.19
N ASP A 191 17.52 -2.24 -11.12
CA ASP A 191 16.34 -1.38 -11.00
C ASP A 191 15.05 -2.20 -11.10
N ALA A 192 14.99 -3.16 -12.01
CA ALA A 192 13.85 -4.08 -12.13
C ALA A 192 13.64 -4.91 -10.85
N VAL A 193 14.72 -5.44 -10.26
CA VAL A 193 14.70 -6.17 -9.00
C VAL A 193 14.18 -5.30 -7.85
N VAL A 194 14.67 -4.06 -7.70
CA VAL A 194 14.21 -3.14 -6.65
C VAL A 194 12.72 -2.83 -6.79
N HIS A 195 12.21 -2.67 -8.01
CA HIS A 195 10.78 -2.48 -8.23
C HIS A 195 9.97 -3.75 -7.94
N GLU A 196 10.46 -4.91 -8.38
CA GLU A 196 9.79 -6.18 -8.15
C GLU A 196 9.70 -6.52 -6.67
N ILE A 197 10.73 -6.21 -5.89
CA ILE A 197 10.68 -6.32 -4.42
C ILE A 197 9.50 -5.53 -3.88
N GLN A 198 9.40 -4.25 -4.22
CA GLN A 198 8.34 -3.37 -3.70
C GLN A 198 6.95 -3.80 -4.16
N ARG A 199 6.82 -4.29 -5.40
CA ARG A 199 5.58 -4.83 -5.95
C ARG A 199 5.15 -6.09 -5.19
N PHE A 200 6.06 -7.05 -5.04
CA PHE A 200 5.82 -8.37 -4.48
C PHE A 200 5.55 -8.33 -2.96
N ILE A 201 6.32 -7.54 -2.19
CA ILE A 201 6.06 -7.45 -0.74
C ILE A 201 4.74 -6.78 -0.42
N ASN A 202 4.24 -5.93 -1.34
CA ASN A 202 2.97 -5.23 -1.24
C ASN A 202 2.78 -4.61 0.16
N LEU A 203 3.74 -3.78 0.57
CA LEU A 203 3.97 -3.42 1.97
C LEU A 203 2.75 -2.80 2.65
N VAL A 204 1.97 -1.98 1.94
CA VAL A 204 0.78 -1.29 2.45
C VAL A 204 -0.41 -1.60 1.52
N PRO A 205 -0.97 -2.82 1.58
CA PRO A 205 -1.85 -3.35 0.54
C PRO A 205 -3.14 -2.53 0.35
N SER A 206 -3.73 -2.04 1.45
CA SER A 206 -4.94 -1.23 1.40
C SER A 206 -4.69 0.28 1.40
N ASN A 207 -3.43 0.72 1.23
CA ASN A 207 -3.03 2.13 1.37
C ASN A 207 -3.38 2.72 2.77
N LEU A 208 -3.04 3.99 2.96
CA LEU A 208 -3.59 4.79 4.05
C LEU A 208 -5.00 5.29 3.68
N PRO A 209 -5.99 5.26 4.59
CA PRO A 209 -7.34 5.73 4.31
C PRO A 209 -7.36 7.20 3.88
N HIS A 210 -7.98 7.50 2.76
CA HIS A 210 -8.30 8.85 2.31
C HIS A 210 -9.67 9.29 2.85
N GLU A 211 -10.01 10.56 2.67
CA GLU A 211 -11.32 11.10 3.01
C GLU A 211 -11.81 12.05 1.91
N ALA A 212 -13.09 11.97 1.58
CA ALA A 212 -13.74 12.91 0.68
C ALA A 212 -13.84 14.29 1.34
N THR A 213 -13.22 15.32 0.76
CA THR A 213 -13.20 16.68 1.30
C THR A 213 -14.49 17.45 1.02
N GLN A 214 -15.27 16.99 0.05
CA GLN A 214 -16.56 17.53 -0.38
C GLN A 214 -17.43 16.44 -1.01
N ASP A 215 -18.72 16.71 -1.11
CA ASP A 215 -19.64 15.85 -1.85
C ASP A 215 -19.19 15.74 -3.31
N THR A 216 -18.95 14.52 -3.77
CA THR A 216 -18.31 14.25 -5.07
C THR A 216 -19.04 13.14 -5.79
N MET A 217 -19.33 13.34 -7.08
CA MET A 217 -19.86 12.27 -7.94
C MET A 217 -18.70 11.39 -8.44
N LEU A 218 -18.81 10.08 -8.21
CA LEU A 218 -17.85 9.08 -8.68
C LEU A 218 -18.61 7.96 -9.39
N GLN A 219 -18.37 7.79 -10.70
CA GLN A 219 -19.03 6.75 -11.52
C GLN A 219 -20.56 6.73 -11.39
N GLY A 220 -21.20 7.90 -11.28
CA GLY A 220 -22.65 8.04 -11.12
C GLY A 220 -23.16 7.92 -9.68
N TYR A 221 -22.31 7.59 -8.71
CA TYR A 221 -22.64 7.56 -7.29
C TYR A 221 -22.26 8.86 -6.58
N LEU A 222 -23.08 9.29 -5.64
CA LEU A 222 -22.74 10.40 -4.75
C LEU A 222 -21.88 9.88 -3.61
N ILE A 223 -20.69 10.44 -3.45
CA ILE A 223 -19.80 10.20 -2.32
C ILE A 223 -19.87 11.41 -1.39
N PRO A 224 -20.59 11.33 -0.24
CA PRO A 224 -20.70 12.46 0.67
C PRO A 224 -19.35 12.82 1.31
N LYS A 225 -19.18 14.11 1.63
CA LYS A 225 -18.05 14.62 2.41
C LYS A 225 -17.86 13.82 3.70
N GLY A 226 -16.60 13.60 4.07
CA GLY A 226 -16.23 12.83 5.26
C GLY A 226 -16.30 11.32 5.07
N THR A 227 -16.70 10.84 3.88
CA THR A 227 -16.65 9.40 3.58
C THR A 227 -15.19 8.95 3.48
N VAL A 228 -14.85 7.87 4.18
CA VAL A 228 -13.51 7.26 4.11
C VAL A 228 -13.35 6.58 2.77
N ILE A 229 -12.20 6.75 2.13
CA ILE A 229 -11.88 6.16 0.83
C ILE A 229 -10.67 5.24 0.99
N ILE A 230 -10.77 4.00 0.53
CA ILE A 230 -9.66 3.04 0.55
C ILE A 230 -9.27 2.71 -0.89
N PRO A 231 -8.26 3.40 -1.46
CA PRO A 231 -7.68 3.07 -2.76
C PRO A 231 -6.67 1.93 -2.61
N THR A 232 -7.10 0.69 -2.87
CA THR A 232 -6.29 -0.51 -2.61
C THR A 232 -5.11 -0.62 -3.58
N LEU A 233 -3.88 -0.70 -3.05
CA LEU A 233 -2.66 -0.77 -3.84
C LEU A 233 -2.37 -2.20 -4.33
N ASP A 234 -2.74 -3.21 -3.54
CA ASP A 234 -2.58 -4.62 -3.90
C ASP A 234 -3.22 -4.93 -5.26
N SER A 235 -4.42 -4.39 -5.49
CA SER A 235 -5.17 -4.56 -6.74
C SER A 235 -4.48 -3.97 -7.98
N LEU A 236 -3.49 -3.09 -7.81
CA LEU A 236 -2.66 -2.55 -8.89
C LEU A 236 -1.38 -3.37 -9.02
N LEU A 237 -0.71 -3.63 -7.89
CA LEU A 237 0.57 -4.34 -7.84
C LEU A 237 0.46 -5.82 -8.22
N TYR A 238 -0.75 -6.39 -8.14
CA TYR A 238 -1.09 -7.77 -8.49
C TYR A 238 -2.08 -7.85 -9.68
N ASP A 239 -2.22 -6.78 -10.47
CA ASP A 239 -3.01 -6.85 -11.70
C ASP A 239 -2.39 -7.87 -12.68
N SER A 240 -3.13 -8.94 -12.97
CA SER A 240 -2.63 -10.06 -13.76
C SER A 240 -2.49 -9.76 -15.26
N GLN A 241 -3.07 -8.66 -15.74
CA GLN A 241 -2.89 -8.23 -17.14
C GLN A 241 -1.57 -7.50 -17.31
N GLU A 242 -1.21 -6.66 -16.34
CA GLU A 242 0.06 -5.93 -16.36
C GLU A 242 1.25 -6.78 -15.86
N PHE A 243 1.01 -7.62 -14.84
CA PHE A 243 2.03 -8.47 -14.21
C PHE A 243 1.63 -9.96 -14.33
N PRO A 244 2.06 -10.67 -15.39
CA PRO A 244 1.73 -12.08 -15.59
C PRO A 244 2.31 -13.00 -14.51
N ASP A 245 1.46 -13.82 -13.89
CA ASP A 245 1.76 -14.56 -12.65
C ASP A 245 2.17 -13.62 -11.49
N PRO A 246 1.27 -12.73 -11.05
CA PRO A 246 1.61 -11.65 -10.12
C PRO A 246 2.05 -12.16 -8.73
N GLU A 247 1.68 -13.39 -8.39
CA GLU A 247 2.06 -14.11 -7.16
C GLU A 247 3.50 -14.65 -7.20
N GLN A 248 4.20 -14.52 -8.33
CA GLN A 248 5.60 -14.91 -8.46
C GLN A 248 6.49 -13.67 -8.46
N PHE A 249 7.65 -13.79 -7.81
CA PHE A 249 8.70 -12.78 -7.89
C PHE A 249 9.44 -12.92 -9.21
N LYS A 250 9.26 -11.96 -10.13
CA LYS A 250 9.87 -11.94 -11.46
C LYS A 250 10.35 -10.53 -11.83
N PRO A 251 11.67 -10.24 -11.76
CA PRO A 251 12.19 -8.94 -12.20
C PRO A 251 11.80 -8.60 -13.64
N GLU A 252 11.54 -9.61 -14.48
CA GLU A 252 11.08 -9.48 -15.85
C GLU A 252 9.78 -8.68 -16.00
N HIS A 253 8.96 -8.56 -14.94
CA HIS A 253 7.81 -7.64 -14.92
C HIS A 253 8.20 -6.19 -15.25
N PHE A 254 9.41 -5.79 -14.85
CA PHE A 254 9.96 -4.45 -15.04
C PHE A 254 11.06 -4.40 -16.10
N LEU A 255 11.13 -5.40 -16.97
CA LEU A 255 12.05 -5.42 -18.12
C LEU A 255 11.24 -5.47 -19.43
N ASN A 256 11.82 -4.91 -20.49
CA ASN A 256 11.34 -5.12 -21.85
C ASN A 256 12.12 -6.25 -22.54
N GLU A 257 11.75 -6.58 -23.78
CA GLU A 257 12.37 -7.64 -24.59
C GLU A 257 13.88 -7.47 -24.78
N ASN A 258 14.39 -6.23 -24.68
CA ASN A 258 15.81 -5.90 -24.82
C ASN A 258 16.56 -5.91 -23.47
N GLY A 259 15.93 -6.35 -22.38
CA GLY A 259 16.50 -6.33 -21.03
C GLY A 259 16.71 -4.92 -20.46
N LYS A 260 16.03 -3.90 -21.01
CA LYS A 260 16.02 -2.55 -20.45
C LYS A 260 14.87 -2.38 -19.47
N PHE A 261 15.07 -1.53 -18.48
CA PHE A 261 14.04 -1.21 -17.49
C PHE A 261 12.78 -0.65 -18.18
N LYS A 262 11.63 -1.19 -17.81
CA LYS A 262 10.30 -0.80 -18.29
C LYS A 262 9.47 -0.34 -17.09
N TYR A 263 9.18 0.95 -17.02
CA TYR A 263 8.28 1.47 -16.01
C TYR A 263 6.84 1.03 -16.28
N SER A 264 6.15 0.57 -15.24
CA SER A 264 4.71 0.29 -15.27
C SER A 264 3.93 1.35 -14.52
N ASP A 265 2.87 1.91 -15.12
CA ASP A 265 1.99 2.85 -14.42
C ASP A 265 1.16 2.17 -13.32
N TYR A 266 1.07 0.85 -13.29
CA TYR A 266 0.46 0.10 -12.18
C TYR A 266 1.36 0.05 -10.94
N PHE A 267 2.66 0.32 -11.09
CA PHE A 267 3.57 0.39 -9.96
C PHE A 267 3.28 1.64 -9.11
N LYS A 268 2.49 1.44 -8.04
CA LYS A 268 2.04 2.47 -7.10
C LYS A 268 2.25 2.07 -5.64
N ALA A 269 3.39 1.44 -5.33
CA ALA A 269 3.78 1.06 -3.96
C ALA A 269 3.81 2.25 -2.97
N PHE A 270 4.02 3.47 -3.48
CA PHE A 270 4.01 4.72 -2.70
C PHE A 270 2.71 5.53 -2.81
N SER A 271 1.63 4.90 -3.31
CA SER A 271 0.40 5.56 -3.72
C SER A 271 0.60 6.57 -4.87
N ALA A 272 -0.33 7.50 -5.05
CA ALA A 272 -0.31 8.52 -6.10
C ALA A 272 -1.05 9.79 -5.66
N GLY A 273 -1.00 10.83 -6.50
CA GLY A 273 -1.78 12.04 -6.31
C GLY A 273 -1.27 12.95 -5.20
N LYS A 274 -2.18 13.74 -4.60
CA LYS A 274 -1.83 14.78 -3.61
C LYS A 274 -1.18 14.23 -2.34
N ARG A 275 -1.46 12.98 -1.99
CA ARG A 275 -0.99 12.29 -0.77
C ARG A 275 0.07 11.21 -1.06
N VAL A 276 0.66 11.19 -2.25
CA VAL A 276 1.80 10.30 -2.58
C VAL A 276 2.88 10.38 -1.49
N CYS A 277 3.57 9.26 -1.23
CA CYS A 277 4.57 9.17 -0.17
C CYS A 277 5.55 10.36 -0.24
N VAL A 278 5.68 11.08 0.88
CA VAL A 278 6.57 12.25 0.95
C VAL A 278 8.05 11.86 0.82
N GLY A 279 8.38 10.62 1.19
CA GLY A 279 9.73 10.06 1.16
C GLY A 279 9.98 9.09 0.00
N GLU A 280 9.13 9.05 -1.05
CA GLU A 280 9.32 8.11 -2.18
C GLU A 280 10.74 8.20 -2.76
N GLY A 281 11.22 9.41 -3.05
CA GLY A 281 12.54 9.60 -3.64
C GLY A 281 13.68 9.12 -2.74
N LEU A 282 13.53 9.27 -1.42
CA LEU A 282 14.51 8.84 -0.43
C LEU A 282 14.50 7.31 -0.32
N ALA A 283 13.31 6.71 -0.17
CA ALA A 283 13.16 5.26 -0.05
C ALA A 283 13.68 4.52 -1.30
N ARG A 284 13.38 5.01 -2.52
CA ARG A 284 13.89 4.38 -3.76
C ARG A 284 15.41 4.48 -3.89
N MET A 285 15.98 5.59 -3.43
CA MET A 285 17.42 5.79 -3.38
C MET A 285 18.07 4.85 -2.36
N GLU A 286 17.46 4.73 -1.18
CA GLU A 286 17.88 3.83 -0.10
C GLU A 286 17.91 2.39 -0.56
N LEU A 287 16.81 1.89 -1.10
CA LEU A 287 16.70 0.52 -1.59
C LEU A 287 17.77 0.19 -2.63
N PHE A 288 17.98 1.08 -3.60
CA PHE A 288 18.97 0.87 -4.66
C PHE A 288 20.40 0.82 -4.09
N LEU A 289 20.81 1.86 -3.35
CA LEU A 289 22.19 1.99 -2.87
C LEU A 289 22.55 0.90 -1.87
N LEU A 290 21.62 0.58 -0.96
CA LEU A 290 21.83 -0.42 0.06
C LEU A 290 21.99 -1.80 -0.54
N LEU A 291 21.04 -2.18 -1.40
CA LEU A 291 21.07 -3.48 -2.01
C LEU A 291 22.34 -3.66 -2.86
N THR A 292 22.68 -2.63 -3.63
CA THR A 292 23.88 -2.62 -4.47
C THR A 292 25.15 -2.76 -3.64
N ALA A 293 25.30 -2.01 -2.56
CA ALA A 293 26.49 -2.06 -1.71
C ALA A 293 26.64 -3.38 -0.95
N ILE A 294 25.53 -3.95 -0.45
CA ILE A 294 25.55 -5.28 0.18
C ILE A 294 26.03 -6.33 -0.83
N LEU A 295 25.43 -6.36 -2.02
CA LEU A 295 25.74 -7.36 -3.04
C LEU A 295 27.12 -7.14 -3.68
N GLN A 296 27.63 -5.91 -3.70
CA GLN A 296 29.00 -5.64 -4.13
C GLN A 296 30.02 -6.34 -3.24
N HIS A 297 29.77 -6.44 -1.94
CA HIS A 297 30.75 -6.94 -0.97
C HIS A 297 30.43 -8.33 -0.40
N PHE A 298 29.19 -8.80 -0.52
CA PHE A 298 28.75 -10.03 0.13
C PHE A 298 27.91 -10.92 -0.79
N ASN A 299 28.14 -12.22 -0.67
CA ASN A 299 27.23 -13.27 -1.05
C ASN A 299 26.29 -13.57 0.10
N LEU A 300 25.03 -13.84 -0.21
CA LEU A 300 24.01 -14.07 0.79
C LEU A 300 23.64 -15.54 0.75
N LYS A 301 23.69 -16.17 1.93
CA LYS A 301 23.45 -17.60 2.07
C LYS A 301 22.40 -17.83 3.15
N SER A 302 21.24 -18.33 2.73
CA SER A 302 20.21 -18.79 3.67
C SER A 302 20.71 -19.94 4.53
N LEU A 303 20.21 -20.02 5.76
CA LEU A 303 20.40 -21.18 6.63
C LEU A 303 19.45 -22.33 6.29
N VAL A 304 18.48 -22.09 5.41
CA VAL A 304 17.42 -23.04 5.03
C VAL A 304 17.50 -23.27 3.52
N GLU A 305 17.10 -24.46 3.05
CA GLU A 305 17.07 -24.71 1.61
C GLU A 305 16.04 -23.82 0.92
N PRO A 306 16.32 -23.30 -0.29
CA PRO A 306 15.45 -22.34 -0.98
C PRO A 306 14.00 -22.77 -1.18
N LYS A 307 13.77 -24.08 -1.34
CA LYS A 307 12.44 -24.67 -1.55
C LYS A 307 11.58 -24.67 -0.28
N ASP A 308 12.21 -24.60 0.89
CA ASP A 308 11.56 -24.70 2.19
C ASP A 308 11.31 -23.32 2.81
N ILE A 309 11.55 -22.25 2.05
CA ILE A 309 11.39 -20.87 2.49
C ILE A 309 9.95 -20.44 2.22
N ASP A 310 9.23 -20.10 3.29
CA ASP A 310 7.92 -19.50 3.19
C ASP A 310 8.05 -17.98 3.12
N LEU A 311 7.54 -17.39 2.03
CA LEU A 311 7.50 -15.94 1.83
C LEU A 311 6.16 -15.33 2.25
N LYS A 312 5.19 -16.17 2.63
CA LYS A 312 3.87 -15.70 3.02
C LYS A 312 4.01 -14.80 4.25
N PRO A 313 3.40 -13.60 4.22
CA PRO A 313 3.42 -12.74 5.39
C PRO A 313 2.81 -13.44 6.61
N ILE A 314 3.47 -13.31 7.77
CA ILE A 314 2.96 -13.84 9.03
C ILE A 314 1.75 -13.05 9.56
N ALA A 315 1.61 -11.80 9.10
CA ALA A 315 0.48 -10.94 9.38
C ALA A 315 0.18 -10.02 8.19
N ILE A 316 -1.10 -9.87 7.87
CA ILE A 316 -1.60 -8.99 6.82
C ILE A 316 -2.67 -8.08 7.43
N GLY A 317 -2.38 -6.78 7.48
CA GLY A 317 -3.30 -5.79 8.02
C GLY A 317 -3.02 -4.41 7.44
N PHE A 318 -2.58 -3.48 8.29
CA PHE A 318 -2.09 -2.17 7.84
C PHE A 318 -0.87 -2.30 6.92
N GLY A 319 0.00 -3.28 7.21
CA GLY A 319 1.06 -3.69 6.32
C GLY A 319 1.22 -5.20 6.26
N CYS A 320 2.05 -5.66 5.33
CA CYS A 320 2.45 -7.06 5.18
C CYS A 320 3.76 -7.30 5.95
N ILE A 321 3.71 -8.15 6.97
CA ILE A 321 4.87 -8.44 7.82
C ILE A 321 5.52 -9.74 7.34
N PRO A 322 6.80 -9.72 6.90
CA PRO A 322 7.49 -10.94 6.48
C PRO A 322 7.79 -11.86 7.67
N PRO A 323 7.95 -13.17 7.43
CA PRO A 323 8.42 -14.09 8.47
C PRO A 323 9.85 -13.73 8.91
N PRO A 324 10.19 -13.98 10.19
CA PRO A 324 11.56 -13.84 10.64
C PRO A 324 12.46 -14.86 9.92
N PHE A 325 13.60 -14.42 9.44
CA PHE A 325 14.59 -15.28 8.78
C PHE A 325 16.00 -15.00 9.30
N LYS A 326 16.91 -15.92 9.03
CA LYS A 326 18.34 -15.78 9.32
C LYS A 326 19.12 -16.13 8.06
N LEU A 327 20.17 -15.36 7.78
CA LEU A 327 21.11 -15.62 6.70
C LEU A 327 22.56 -15.41 7.17
N CYS A 328 23.49 -15.96 6.42
CA CYS A 328 24.90 -15.64 6.47
C CYS A 328 25.24 -14.63 5.37
N VAL A 329 25.98 -13.58 5.74
CA VAL A 329 26.66 -12.70 4.78
C VAL A 329 28.10 -13.19 4.63
N ILE A 330 28.44 -13.70 3.45
CA ILE A 330 29.75 -14.27 3.14
C ILE A 330 30.50 -13.24 2.30
N PRO A 331 31.68 -12.75 2.72
CA PRO A 331 32.44 -11.81 1.92
C PRO A 331 32.66 -12.34 0.48
N ARG A 332 32.49 -11.48 -0.52
CA ARG A 332 32.96 -11.75 -1.87
C ARG A 332 34.48 -11.60 -1.82
N SER A 333 35.19 -12.72 -1.97
CA SER A 333 36.65 -12.75 -2.03
C SER A 333 37.13 -11.80 -3.14
N GLN A 334 38.00 -10.85 -2.78
CA GLN A 334 38.78 -10.10 -3.76
C GLN A 334 39.72 -11.05 -4.49
#